data_AF-A0A9E3F3B1-F1
#
_entry.id   AF-A0A9E3F3B1-F1
#
_cell.length_a   1.000
_cell.length_b   1.000
_cell.length_c   1.000
_cell.angle_alpha   90.00
_cell.angle_beta   90.00
_cell.angle_gamma   90.00
#
_symmetry.space_group_name_H-M   'P 1'
#
loop_
_entity.id
_entity.type
_entity.pdbx_description
1 polymer ?
#
loop_
_entity_poly.entity_id
_entity_poly.type
_entity_poly.pdbx_seq_one_letter_code
_entity_poly.pdbx_strand_id
1 'polypeptide(L)'
;IVGYTELLDLELQGPLSEGQRTYVSKVRSSSQHLLGLVNDVLDLSKVEAGEMTVLRERVPLRGTATNALAMIVPQAEVKGVDAEEASACPPAAAYYGDEDRVRQILVNLLSNAVKFTEPGGRVSIRCEVSPRPASDARLEGSGPWVCVEVEDTGIGIAPEQVSRVFQPFVQVDDAHTRREGGTGLGLTISRRFARLMGGDLTVRSRLGEGSVFTLWLPAAAATPAEEPAEPRDAWPSQPGEVPGLAGVGHLLARRADEVVRGWGEVLCTDPRVPTAHGMNRAQLENHVVTFLVEIGKALITLDEGGGEPALMQDGESIQRTIARLHGDQRARLGFAADEVSREFHLLREAVEDRVRREVPGPTDADPGTALGIVRRLLERAERITLESHARSLQESAT
;
A
#
# COMPACT_ATOMS: atom_id res chain seq x y z
N ILE A 1 -9.34 -4.63 19.51
CA ILE A 1 -8.29 -5.69 19.58
C ILE A 1 -7.06 -5.31 18.76
N VAL A 2 -7.20 -4.96 17.48
CA VAL A 2 -6.07 -4.61 16.59
C VAL A 2 -5.18 -3.51 17.19
N GLY A 3 -5.71 -2.33 17.51
CA GLY A 3 -4.88 -1.28 18.11
C GLY A 3 -4.30 -1.59 19.50
N TYR A 4 -4.94 -2.41 20.33
CA TYR A 4 -4.26 -2.91 21.55
C TYR A 4 -3.05 -3.80 21.22
N THR A 5 -3.15 -4.57 20.13
CA THR A 5 -2.06 -5.40 19.60
C THR A 5 -0.97 -4.54 18.98
N GLU A 6 -1.28 -3.32 18.50
CA GLU A 6 -0.32 -2.32 18.02
C GLU A 6 0.37 -1.60 19.18
N LEU A 7 -0.36 -1.17 20.21
CA LEU A 7 0.22 -0.56 21.42
C LEU A 7 1.21 -1.51 22.10
N LEU A 8 0.91 -2.82 22.11
CA LEU A 8 1.82 -3.86 22.59
C LEU A 8 3.04 -4.02 21.68
N ASP A 9 2.87 -3.96 20.36
CA ASP A 9 3.98 -4.03 19.39
C ASP A 9 4.93 -2.83 19.45
N LEU A 10 4.37 -1.67 19.79
CA LEU A 10 5.10 -0.42 20.06
C LEU A 10 5.73 -0.43 21.46
N GLU A 11 5.53 -1.49 22.26
CA GLU A 11 6.10 -1.68 23.60
C GLU A 11 5.86 -0.49 24.54
N LEU A 12 4.75 0.24 24.32
CA LEU A 12 4.41 1.46 25.09
C LEU A 12 4.11 1.17 26.56
N GLN A 13 3.76 -0.08 26.87
CA GLN A 13 3.50 -0.59 28.22
C GLN A 13 4.62 -1.51 28.72
N GLY A 14 5.79 -1.48 28.08
CA GLY A 14 6.96 -2.29 28.43
C GLY A 14 7.37 -3.28 27.34
N PRO A 15 8.61 -3.83 27.42
CA PRO A 15 9.18 -4.69 26.39
C PRO A 15 8.49 -6.06 26.35
N LEU A 16 8.31 -6.60 25.15
CA LEU A 16 7.79 -7.95 24.95
C LEU A 16 8.92 -8.99 24.94
N SER A 17 8.70 -10.14 25.58
CA SER A 17 9.53 -11.32 25.34
C SER A 17 9.33 -11.88 23.93
N GLU A 18 10.28 -12.67 23.44
CA GLU A 18 10.20 -13.30 22.11
C GLU A 18 8.96 -14.19 21.93
N GLY A 19 8.61 -14.96 22.96
CA GLY A 19 7.38 -15.75 22.98
C GLY A 19 6.13 -14.88 22.89
N GLN A 20 6.09 -13.75 23.62
CA GLN A 20 4.98 -12.80 23.56
C GLN A 20 4.86 -12.12 22.19
N ARG A 21 5.98 -11.73 21.57
CA ARG A 21 5.98 -11.17 20.20
C ARG A 21 5.37 -12.14 19.19
N THR A 22 5.66 -13.43 19.32
CA THR A 22 5.06 -14.46 18.46
C THR A 22 3.54 -14.54 18.63
N TYR A 23 3.03 -14.51 19.87
CA TYR A 23 1.59 -14.52 20.11
C TYR A 23 0.91 -13.23 19.66
N VAL A 24 1.51 -12.07 19.91
CA VAL A 24 1.02 -10.76 19.46
C VAL A 24 0.92 -10.73 17.92
N SER A 25 1.93 -11.25 17.21
CA SER A 25 1.91 -11.39 15.75
C SER A 25 0.77 -12.30 15.26
N LYS A 26 0.55 -13.45 15.90
CA LYS A 26 -0.56 -14.37 15.57
C LYS A 26 -1.94 -13.74 15.82
N VAL A 27 -2.11 -13.05 16.95
CA VAL A 27 -3.35 -12.34 17.28
C VAL A 27 -3.61 -11.23 16.26
N ARG A 28 -2.57 -10.49 15.85
CA ARG A 28 -2.68 -9.46 14.81
C ARG A 28 -3.16 -10.03 13.49
N SER A 29 -2.46 -11.04 12.97
CA SER A 29 -2.80 -11.67 11.68
C SER A 29 -4.25 -12.19 11.69
N SER A 30 -4.64 -12.87 12.76
CA SER A 30 -6.01 -13.38 12.93
C SER A 30 -7.05 -12.25 13.01
N SER A 31 -6.72 -11.14 13.69
CA SER A 31 -7.61 -9.99 13.83
C SER A 31 -7.76 -9.21 12.52
N GLN A 32 -6.68 -9.06 11.75
CA GLN A 32 -6.71 -8.44 10.41
C GLN A 32 -7.54 -9.29 9.45
N HIS A 33 -7.34 -10.62 9.47
CA HIS A 33 -8.15 -11.54 8.67
C HIS A 33 -9.64 -11.42 9.03
N LEU A 34 -9.99 -11.51 10.31
CA LEU A 34 -11.38 -11.39 10.76
C LEU A 34 -12.00 -10.04 10.39
N LEU A 35 -11.24 -8.95 10.54
CA LEU A 35 -11.74 -7.63 10.16
C LEU A 35 -12.00 -7.52 8.66
N GLY A 36 -11.14 -8.10 7.83
CA GLY A 36 -11.40 -8.23 6.39
C GLY A 36 -12.73 -8.94 6.13
N LEU A 37 -13.01 -10.06 6.80
CA LEU A 37 -14.28 -10.77 6.69
C LEU A 37 -15.48 -9.92 7.13
N VAL A 38 -15.35 -9.18 8.24
CA VAL A 38 -16.40 -8.29 8.74
C VAL A 38 -16.67 -7.16 7.75
N ASN A 39 -15.61 -6.53 7.23
CA ASN A 39 -15.72 -5.46 6.25
C ASN A 39 -16.36 -5.97 4.95
N ASP A 40 -15.98 -7.15 4.45
CA ASP A 40 -16.61 -7.78 3.28
C ASP A 40 -18.12 -7.96 3.47
N VAL A 41 -18.55 -8.42 4.66
CA VAL A 41 -19.98 -8.62 4.99
C VAL A 41 -20.71 -7.28 5.12
N LEU A 42 -20.09 -6.27 5.73
CA LEU A 42 -20.66 -4.92 5.83
C LEU A 42 -20.78 -4.26 4.46
N ASP A 43 -19.76 -4.39 3.61
CA ASP A 43 -19.78 -3.89 2.25
C ASP A 43 -20.86 -4.60 1.43
N LEU A 44 -21.00 -5.92 1.54
CA LEU A 44 -22.12 -6.65 0.92
C LEU A 44 -23.48 -6.14 1.41
N SER A 45 -23.62 -5.89 2.71
CA SER A 45 -24.88 -5.38 3.30
C SER A 45 -25.22 -3.98 2.77
N LYS A 46 -24.22 -3.08 2.65
CA LYS A 46 -24.38 -1.76 2.02
C LYS A 46 -24.71 -1.88 0.53
N VAL A 47 -24.16 -2.88 -0.16
CA VAL A 47 -24.48 -3.17 -1.56
C VAL A 47 -25.94 -3.58 -1.73
N GLU A 48 -26.44 -4.49 -0.89
CA GLU A 48 -27.84 -4.96 -0.93
C GLU A 48 -28.83 -3.85 -0.54
N ALA A 49 -28.46 -2.98 0.39
CA ALA A 49 -29.24 -1.82 0.79
C ALA A 49 -29.17 -0.64 -0.21
N GLY A 50 -28.25 -0.67 -1.19
CA GLY A 50 -28.02 0.43 -2.12
C GLY A 50 -27.34 1.67 -1.50
N GLU A 51 -26.76 1.52 -0.31
CA GLU A 51 -26.15 2.60 0.49
C GLU A 51 -24.66 2.78 0.20
N MET A 52 -24.07 1.93 -0.64
CA MET A 52 -22.65 2.03 -1.00
C MET A 52 -22.41 3.27 -1.87
N THR A 53 -21.51 4.14 -1.42
CA THR A 53 -21.10 5.37 -2.10
C THR A 53 -19.66 5.26 -2.61
N VAL A 54 -19.35 6.01 -3.67
CA VAL A 54 -18.00 6.17 -4.22
C VAL A 54 -17.73 7.64 -4.46
N LEU A 55 -16.51 8.08 -4.21
CA LEU A 55 -16.06 9.38 -4.68
C LEU A 55 -15.94 9.38 -6.20
N ARG A 56 -16.15 10.54 -6.83
CA ARG A 56 -16.01 10.71 -8.28
C ARG A 56 -15.09 11.87 -8.56
N GLU A 57 -13.79 11.58 -8.61
CA GLU A 57 -12.75 12.53 -8.93
C GLU A 57 -11.90 12.05 -10.10
N ARG A 58 -11.12 12.96 -10.68
CA ARG A 58 -10.20 12.63 -11.77
C ARG A 58 -8.93 12.03 -11.16
N VAL A 59 -8.69 10.74 -11.39
CA VAL A 59 -7.54 10.02 -10.83
C VAL A 59 -6.58 9.57 -11.94
N PRO A 60 -5.26 9.83 -11.83
CA PRO A 60 -4.25 9.28 -12.73
C PRO A 60 -4.18 7.75 -12.61
N LEU A 61 -4.31 7.03 -13.73
CA LEU A 61 -4.35 5.56 -13.73
C LEU A 61 -3.04 4.94 -13.23
N ARG A 62 -1.90 5.51 -13.67
CA ARG A 62 -0.57 4.96 -13.38
C ARG A 62 -0.34 4.82 -11.88
N GLY A 63 -0.64 5.86 -11.10
CA GLY A 63 -0.43 5.84 -9.66
C GLY A 63 -1.20 4.71 -8.99
N THR A 64 -2.49 4.57 -9.31
CA THR A 64 -3.33 3.52 -8.73
C THR A 64 -2.85 2.11 -9.11
N ALA A 65 -2.48 1.88 -10.38
CA ALA A 65 -2.00 0.59 -10.85
C ALA A 65 -0.64 0.19 -10.25
N THR A 66 0.33 1.13 -10.22
CA THR A 66 1.65 0.90 -9.63
C THR A 66 1.55 0.61 -8.14
N ASN A 67 0.72 1.36 -7.40
CA ASN A 67 0.51 1.12 -5.96
C ASN A 67 -0.14 -0.24 -5.70
N ALA A 68 -1.10 -0.65 -6.53
CA ALA A 68 -1.73 -1.97 -6.41
C ALA A 68 -0.73 -3.11 -6.65
N LEU A 69 0.08 -3.00 -7.71
CA LEU A 69 1.11 -4.00 -8.03
C LEU A 69 2.17 -4.10 -6.92
N ALA A 70 2.65 -2.97 -6.40
CA ALA A 70 3.65 -2.93 -5.34
C ALA A 70 3.21 -3.65 -4.05
N MET A 71 1.90 -3.70 -3.76
CA MET A 71 1.37 -4.45 -2.62
C MET A 71 1.35 -5.98 -2.83
N ILE A 72 1.39 -6.44 -4.08
CA ILE A 72 1.22 -7.85 -4.44
C ILE A 72 2.54 -8.53 -4.80
N VAL A 73 3.50 -7.79 -5.36
CA VAL A 73 4.84 -8.32 -5.70
C VAL A 73 5.46 -9.15 -4.56
N PRO A 74 5.46 -8.72 -3.28
CA PRO A 74 6.03 -9.53 -2.20
C PRO A 74 5.28 -10.85 -1.94
N GLN A 75 3.96 -10.86 -2.16
CA GLN A 75 3.16 -12.08 -2.01
C GLN A 75 3.41 -13.06 -3.17
N ALA A 76 3.61 -12.52 -4.37
CA ALA A 76 3.96 -13.27 -5.56
C ALA A 76 5.35 -13.90 -5.41
N GLU A 77 6.35 -13.13 -4.98
CA GLU A 77 7.72 -13.59 -4.72
C GLU A 77 7.76 -14.72 -3.68
N VAL A 78 7.08 -14.57 -2.54
CA VAL A 78 6.97 -15.61 -1.50
C VAL A 78 6.36 -16.91 -2.06
N LYS A 79 5.43 -16.80 -3.02
CA LYS A 79 4.81 -17.95 -3.68
C LYS A 79 5.64 -18.47 -4.86
N GLY A 80 6.67 -17.76 -5.29
CA GLY A 80 7.45 -18.07 -6.49
C GLY A 80 6.69 -17.78 -7.79
N VAL A 81 5.80 -16.79 -7.82
CA VAL A 81 5.06 -16.33 -9.00
C VAL A 81 5.65 -15.01 -9.50
N ASP A 82 5.90 -14.89 -10.80
CA ASP A 82 6.40 -13.66 -11.42
C ASP A 82 5.25 -12.65 -11.55
N ALA A 83 5.38 -11.45 -10.98
CA ALA A 83 4.35 -10.42 -10.99
C ALA A 83 4.90 -9.11 -11.58
N GLU A 84 4.39 -8.70 -12.75
CA GLU A 84 4.97 -7.60 -13.51
C GLU A 84 3.94 -6.66 -14.15
N GLU A 85 4.39 -5.48 -14.56
CA GLU A 85 3.64 -4.61 -15.47
C GLU A 85 3.99 -4.99 -16.91
N ALA A 86 3.04 -5.56 -17.65
CA ALA A 86 3.26 -6.04 -19.03
C ALA A 86 3.55 -4.89 -20.01
N SER A 87 3.04 -3.70 -19.73
CA SER A 87 3.30 -2.50 -20.51
C SER A 87 3.05 -1.25 -19.67
N ALA A 88 3.92 -0.25 -19.82
CA ALA A 88 3.78 1.02 -19.11
C ALA A 88 2.41 1.66 -19.33
N CYS A 89 1.69 1.97 -18.24
CA CYS A 89 0.41 2.66 -18.34
C CYS A 89 0.56 3.99 -19.11
N PRO A 90 -0.37 4.32 -20.03
CA PRO A 90 -0.30 5.55 -20.81
C PRO A 90 -0.21 6.77 -19.89
N PRO A 91 0.78 7.67 -20.05
CA PRO A 91 1.04 8.75 -19.09
C PRO A 91 -0.15 9.69 -18.85
N ALA A 92 -0.98 9.90 -19.87
CA ALA A 92 -2.17 10.76 -19.80
C ALA A 92 -3.46 10.01 -19.46
N ALA A 93 -3.40 8.69 -19.20
CA ALA A 93 -4.59 7.92 -18.83
C ALA A 93 -5.05 8.30 -17.42
N ALA A 94 -6.29 8.78 -17.33
CA ALA A 94 -6.97 9.08 -16.10
C ALA A 94 -8.41 8.56 -16.18
N TYR A 95 -9.02 8.27 -15.04
CA TYR A 95 -10.41 7.84 -14.94
C TYR A 95 -11.18 8.73 -13.97
N TYR A 96 -12.51 8.72 -14.08
CA TYR A 96 -13.37 9.28 -13.04
C TYR A 96 -13.79 8.19 -12.06
N GLY A 97 -13.44 8.33 -10.80
CA GLY A 97 -13.73 7.32 -9.78
C GLY A 97 -13.16 7.65 -8.42
N ASP A 98 -13.08 6.61 -7.59
CA ASP A 98 -12.58 6.64 -6.22
C ASP A 98 -11.28 5.85 -6.17
N GLU A 99 -10.14 6.51 -5.92
CA GLU A 99 -8.83 5.88 -5.99
C GLU A 99 -8.69 4.70 -5.04
N ASP A 100 -9.24 4.83 -3.82
CA ASP A 100 -9.14 3.80 -2.80
C ASP A 100 -9.94 2.56 -3.19
N ARG A 101 -11.14 2.74 -3.76
CA ARG A 101 -11.96 1.63 -4.25
C ARG A 101 -11.37 0.97 -5.48
N VAL A 102 -10.78 1.74 -6.40
CA VAL A 102 -10.09 1.16 -7.56
C VAL A 102 -8.86 0.38 -7.12
N ARG A 103 -8.06 0.92 -6.20
CA ARG A 103 -6.93 0.20 -5.60
C ARG A 103 -7.38 -1.08 -4.91
N GLN A 104 -8.48 -1.05 -4.16
CA GLN A 104 -9.10 -2.24 -3.54
C GLN A 104 -9.49 -3.29 -4.58
N ILE A 105 -10.12 -2.90 -5.69
CA ILE A 105 -10.44 -3.80 -6.80
C ILE A 105 -9.15 -4.46 -7.33
N LEU A 106 -8.15 -3.66 -7.69
CA LEU A 106 -6.92 -4.16 -8.31
C LEU A 106 -6.15 -5.10 -7.38
N VAL A 107 -6.05 -4.77 -6.09
CA VAL A 107 -5.43 -5.65 -5.08
C VAL A 107 -6.18 -6.97 -4.99
N ASN A 108 -7.52 -6.95 -4.96
CA ASN A 108 -8.31 -8.18 -4.96
C ASN A 108 -8.10 -9.01 -6.23
N LEU A 109 -8.02 -8.39 -7.41
CA LEU A 109 -7.74 -9.11 -8.66
C LEU A 109 -6.35 -9.74 -8.66
N LEU A 110 -5.32 -8.95 -8.35
CA LEU A 110 -3.92 -9.37 -8.34
C LEU A 110 -3.63 -10.43 -7.27
N SER A 111 -4.20 -10.29 -6.07
CA SER A 111 -4.09 -11.32 -5.01
C SER A 111 -4.78 -12.62 -5.42
N ASN A 112 -5.95 -12.56 -6.05
CA ASN A 112 -6.59 -13.76 -6.60
C ASN A 112 -5.73 -14.40 -7.70
N ALA A 113 -5.17 -13.60 -8.60
CA ALA A 113 -4.26 -14.06 -9.65
C ALA A 113 -3.03 -14.80 -9.06
N VAL A 114 -2.36 -14.20 -8.07
CA VAL A 114 -1.24 -14.86 -7.37
C VAL A 114 -1.70 -16.11 -6.64
N LYS A 115 -2.83 -16.06 -5.95
CA LYS A 115 -3.40 -17.18 -5.20
C LYS A 115 -3.74 -18.38 -6.09
N PHE A 116 -4.20 -18.18 -7.32
CA PHE A 116 -4.59 -19.29 -8.21
C PHE A 116 -3.52 -19.67 -9.24
N THR A 117 -2.36 -19.01 -9.20
CA THR A 117 -1.19 -19.33 -10.03
C THR A 117 -0.22 -20.23 -9.26
N GLU A 118 0.21 -21.34 -9.87
CA GLU A 118 1.22 -22.21 -9.27
C GLU A 118 2.62 -21.56 -9.30
N PRO A 119 3.54 -21.95 -8.39
CA PRO A 119 4.92 -21.47 -8.44
C PRO A 119 5.55 -21.71 -9.82
N GLY A 120 6.26 -20.70 -10.34
CA GLY A 120 6.81 -20.66 -11.71
C GLY A 120 5.86 -20.06 -12.76
N GLY A 121 4.63 -19.73 -12.38
CA GLY A 121 3.69 -19.01 -13.24
C GLY A 121 3.90 -17.49 -13.26
N ARG A 122 3.06 -16.79 -14.04
CA ARG A 122 3.12 -15.34 -14.26
C ARG A 122 1.77 -14.68 -13.97
N VAL A 123 1.83 -13.51 -13.36
CA VAL A 123 0.73 -12.55 -13.22
C VAL A 123 1.20 -11.23 -13.83
N SER A 124 0.39 -10.61 -14.67
CA SER A 124 0.73 -9.33 -15.27
C SER A 124 -0.42 -8.33 -15.22
N ILE A 125 -0.09 -7.06 -15.06
CA ILE A 125 -1.03 -5.94 -15.16
C ILE A 125 -0.77 -5.14 -16.45
N ARG A 126 -1.84 -4.84 -17.18
CA ARG A 126 -1.81 -4.02 -18.40
C ARG A 126 -2.83 -2.90 -18.33
N CYS A 127 -2.41 -1.71 -18.72
CA CYS A 127 -3.21 -0.50 -18.75
C CYS A 127 -3.43 -0.03 -20.19
N GLU A 128 -4.68 0.18 -20.59
CA GLU A 128 -5.01 0.71 -21.92
C GLU A 128 -6.13 1.76 -21.88
N VAL A 129 -6.18 2.61 -22.90
CA VAL A 129 -7.35 3.48 -23.17
C VAL A 129 -8.03 2.98 -24.43
N SER A 130 -9.22 2.41 -24.29
CA SER A 130 -9.97 1.86 -25.41
C SER A 130 -11.16 2.75 -25.78
N PRO A 131 -11.35 3.09 -27.06
CA PRO A 131 -12.56 3.74 -27.54
C PRO A 131 -13.78 2.81 -27.60
N ARG A 132 -13.58 1.48 -27.47
CA ARG A 132 -14.66 0.48 -27.55
C ARG A 132 -14.62 -0.46 -26.35
N PRO A 133 -15.74 -0.64 -25.64
CA PRO A 133 -15.81 -1.62 -24.57
C PRO A 133 -15.80 -3.05 -25.11
N ALA A 134 -15.44 -4.03 -24.26
CA ALA A 134 -15.72 -5.43 -24.56
C ALA A 134 -17.24 -5.65 -24.72
N SER A 135 -17.62 -6.60 -25.57
CA SER A 135 -19.03 -6.84 -25.95
C SER A 135 -19.93 -7.24 -24.78
N ASP A 136 -19.34 -7.74 -23.69
CA ASP A 136 -20.01 -8.22 -22.48
C ASP A 136 -19.97 -7.23 -21.31
N ALA A 137 -19.24 -6.12 -21.44
CA ALA A 137 -19.11 -5.10 -20.39
C ALA A 137 -20.35 -4.17 -20.36
N ARG A 138 -20.93 -3.97 -19.17
CA ARG A 138 -22.06 -3.05 -18.96
C ARG A 138 -21.56 -1.70 -18.50
N LEU A 139 -21.25 -0.81 -19.45
CA LEU A 139 -20.65 0.49 -19.14
C LEU A 139 -21.63 1.66 -19.36
N GLU A 140 -21.51 2.69 -18.54
CA GLU A 140 -22.35 3.90 -18.60
C GLU A 140 -21.65 5.04 -19.36
N GLY A 141 -22.04 5.27 -20.62
CA GLY A 141 -21.50 6.35 -21.44
C GLY A 141 -21.02 5.89 -22.82
N SER A 142 -20.46 6.81 -23.60
CA SER A 142 -20.00 6.57 -24.98
C SER A 142 -18.49 6.35 -25.11
N GLY A 143 -17.76 6.29 -24.00
CA GLY A 143 -16.29 6.25 -23.97
C GLY A 143 -15.64 7.62 -24.18
N PRO A 144 -14.29 7.69 -24.20
CA PRO A 144 -13.35 6.57 -24.10
C PRO A 144 -13.32 5.90 -22.71
N TRP A 145 -12.76 4.69 -22.65
CA TRP A 145 -12.69 3.86 -21.44
C TRP A 145 -11.24 3.61 -21.05
N VAL A 146 -10.96 3.66 -19.75
CA VAL A 146 -9.74 3.12 -19.18
C VAL A 146 -9.95 1.64 -18.87
N CYS A 147 -9.00 0.82 -19.29
CA CYS A 147 -9.02 -0.63 -19.12
C CYS A 147 -7.78 -1.04 -18.33
N VAL A 148 -7.99 -1.83 -17.27
CA VAL A 148 -6.92 -2.47 -16.51
C VAL A 148 -7.12 -3.97 -16.60
N GLU A 149 -6.24 -4.66 -17.30
CA GLU A 149 -6.24 -6.11 -17.41
C GLU A 149 -5.26 -6.70 -16.38
N VAL A 150 -5.74 -7.68 -15.62
CA VAL A 150 -4.93 -8.54 -14.76
C VAL A 150 -4.98 -9.94 -15.36
N GLU A 151 -3.85 -10.38 -15.91
CA GLU A 151 -3.68 -11.67 -16.57
C GLU A 151 -2.87 -12.61 -15.68
N ASP A 152 -3.34 -13.85 -15.51
CA ASP A 152 -2.66 -14.91 -14.77
C ASP A 152 -2.51 -16.16 -15.62
N THR A 153 -1.44 -16.93 -15.38
CA THR A 153 -1.24 -18.27 -15.97
C THR A 153 -1.67 -19.39 -15.01
N GLY A 154 -2.68 -19.13 -14.19
CA GLY A 154 -3.14 -20.04 -13.16
C GLY A 154 -4.04 -21.16 -13.68
N ILE A 155 -4.77 -21.78 -12.76
CA ILE A 155 -5.66 -22.92 -13.06
C ILE A 155 -6.79 -22.60 -14.05
N GLY A 156 -7.08 -21.32 -14.28
CA GLY A 156 -8.22 -20.88 -15.08
C GLY A 156 -9.57 -21.26 -14.47
N ILE A 157 -10.65 -20.99 -15.21
CA ILE A 157 -12.03 -21.13 -14.75
C ILE A 157 -12.80 -21.92 -15.79
N ALA A 158 -13.57 -22.93 -15.35
CA ALA A 158 -14.41 -23.71 -16.25
C ALA A 158 -15.50 -22.80 -16.88
N PRO A 159 -15.85 -22.98 -18.17
CA PRO A 159 -16.82 -22.13 -18.87
C PRO A 159 -18.16 -21.96 -18.14
N GLU A 160 -18.63 -23.01 -17.46
CA GLU A 160 -19.89 -23.03 -16.71
C GLU A 160 -19.82 -22.20 -15.42
N GLN A 161 -18.61 -21.90 -14.94
CA GLN A 161 -18.36 -21.14 -13.72
C GLN A 161 -18.03 -19.68 -13.99
N VAL A 162 -17.58 -19.32 -15.19
CA VAL A 162 -17.22 -17.94 -15.59
C VAL A 162 -18.34 -16.94 -15.29
N SER A 163 -19.61 -17.28 -15.56
CA SER A 163 -20.73 -16.37 -15.28
C SER A 163 -21.08 -16.26 -13.79
N ARG A 164 -20.59 -17.18 -12.96
CA ARG A 164 -20.93 -17.29 -11.52
C ARG A 164 -19.87 -16.70 -10.59
N VAL A 165 -18.65 -16.44 -11.07
CA VAL A 165 -17.55 -15.94 -10.22
C VAL A 165 -17.80 -14.57 -9.59
N PHE A 166 -18.78 -13.82 -10.10
CA PHE A 166 -19.22 -12.52 -9.55
C PHE A 166 -20.47 -12.63 -8.66
N GLN A 167 -20.94 -13.84 -8.37
CA GLN A 167 -22.06 -14.06 -7.46
C GLN A 167 -21.55 -14.14 -6.01
N PRO A 168 -22.27 -13.56 -5.03
CA PRO A 168 -21.89 -13.65 -3.63
C PRO A 168 -21.73 -15.10 -3.17
N PHE A 169 -20.71 -15.35 -2.35
CA PHE A 169 -20.42 -16.65 -1.73
C PHE A 169 -20.13 -17.80 -2.71
N VAL A 170 -19.95 -17.51 -4.00
CA VAL A 170 -19.54 -18.54 -4.96
C VAL A 170 -18.04 -18.75 -4.87
N GLN A 171 -17.65 -19.97 -4.51
CA GLN A 171 -16.30 -20.48 -4.70
C GLN A 171 -16.34 -21.51 -5.83
N VAL A 172 -15.33 -21.49 -6.70
CA VAL A 172 -15.15 -22.49 -7.75
C VAL A 172 -14.84 -23.83 -7.08
N ASP A 173 -15.65 -24.87 -7.30
CA ASP A 173 -15.70 -26.14 -6.55
C ASP A 173 -14.53 -27.13 -6.81
N ASP A 174 -13.29 -26.65 -6.81
CA ASP A 174 -12.11 -27.52 -6.94
C ASP A 174 -11.49 -27.90 -5.59
N ALA A 175 -10.86 -29.07 -5.55
CA ALA A 175 -10.09 -29.54 -4.40
C ALA A 175 -8.95 -28.57 -4.00
N HIS A 176 -8.54 -27.68 -4.91
CA HIS A 176 -7.55 -26.61 -4.70
C HIS A 176 -8.13 -25.42 -3.93
N THR A 177 -9.36 -24.99 -4.22
CA THR A 177 -10.02 -23.81 -3.60
C THR A 177 -10.35 -24.03 -2.12
N ARG A 178 -10.67 -25.28 -1.73
CA ARG A 178 -10.90 -25.65 -0.32
C ARG A 178 -9.65 -25.57 0.56
N ARG A 179 -8.45 -25.70 -0.02
CA ARG A 179 -7.19 -25.60 0.74
C ARG A 179 -6.80 -24.16 1.04
N GLU A 180 -7.21 -23.21 0.20
CA GLU A 180 -6.68 -21.83 0.27
C GLU A 180 -7.65 -20.78 0.83
N GLY A 181 -8.92 -21.12 1.09
CA GLY A 181 -9.86 -20.27 1.86
C GLY A 181 -10.25 -18.93 1.21
N GLY A 182 -11.47 -18.45 1.45
CA GLY A 182 -11.95 -17.16 0.94
C GLY A 182 -13.43 -16.94 1.23
N THR A 183 -13.94 -15.72 1.16
CA THR A 183 -15.37 -15.44 1.41
C THR A 183 -16.24 -15.65 0.17
N GLY A 184 -15.64 -15.62 -1.03
CA GLY A 184 -16.37 -15.52 -2.29
C GLY A 184 -17.01 -14.13 -2.50
N LEU A 185 -16.65 -13.13 -1.68
CA LEU A 185 -17.22 -11.78 -1.75
C LEU A 185 -16.36 -10.78 -2.51
N GLY A 186 -15.03 -10.97 -2.54
CA GLY A 186 -14.09 -10.01 -3.14
C GLY A 186 -14.42 -9.62 -4.59
N LEU A 187 -14.67 -10.59 -5.49
CA LEU A 187 -15.02 -10.32 -6.89
C LEU A 187 -16.41 -9.66 -7.04
N THR A 188 -17.36 -10.05 -6.19
CA THR A 188 -18.71 -9.49 -6.15
C THR A 188 -18.68 -8.00 -5.77
N ILE A 189 -17.98 -7.68 -4.68
CA ILE A 189 -17.78 -6.31 -4.18
C ILE A 189 -17.02 -5.48 -5.23
N SER A 190 -15.94 -6.05 -5.78
CA SER A 190 -15.12 -5.39 -6.81
C SER A 190 -15.94 -4.98 -8.03
N ARG A 191 -16.77 -5.89 -8.55
CA ARG A 191 -17.64 -5.60 -9.69
C ARG A 191 -18.69 -4.53 -9.37
N ARG A 192 -19.18 -4.49 -8.12
CA ARG A 192 -20.14 -3.48 -7.71
C ARG A 192 -19.52 -2.09 -7.60
N PHE A 193 -18.31 -1.96 -7.02
CA PHE A 193 -17.58 -0.69 -7.03
C PHE A 193 -17.35 -0.18 -8.45
N ALA A 194 -16.89 -1.05 -9.36
CA ALA A 194 -16.73 -0.70 -10.78
C ALA A 194 -18.03 -0.12 -11.38
N ARG A 195 -19.16 -0.77 -11.12
CA ARG A 195 -20.48 -0.32 -11.61
C ARG A 195 -20.96 0.99 -11.00
N LEU A 196 -20.71 1.23 -9.70
CA LEU A 196 -21.03 2.53 -9.10
C LEU A 196 -20.23 3.69 -9.71
N MET A 197 -19.04 3.39 -10.23
CA MET A 197 -18.21 4.33 -10.98
C MET A 197 -18.59 4.43 -12.47
N GLY A 198 -19.69 3.79 -12.92
CA GLY A 198 -20.13 3.79 -14.32
C GLY A 198 -19.35 2.82 -15.22
N GLY A 199 -18.53 1.96 -14.61
CA GLY A 199 -17.73 0.92 -15.25
C GLY A 199 -18.31 -0.49 -15.11
N ASP A 200 -17.49 -1.51 -15.37
CA ASP A 200 -17.81 -2.91 -15.06
C ASP A 200 -16.51 -3.71 -14.85
N LEU A 201 -16.66 -4.91 -14.29
CA LEU A 201 -15.60 -5.89 -14.18
C LEU A 201 -15.99 -7.14 -14.99
N THR A 202 -15.12 -7.53 -15.92
CA THR A 202 -15.33 -8.67 -16.83
C THR A 202 -14.20 -9.68 -16.71
N VAL A 203 -14.39 -10.90 -17.19
CA VAL A 203 -13.38 -11.96 -17.16
C VAL A 203 -13.43 -12.82 -18.42
N ARG A 204 -12.26 -13.12 -18.97
CA ARG A 204 -12.05 -14.17 -19.97
C ARG A 204 -11.12 -15.21 -19.35
N SER A 205 -11.48 -16.48 -19.39
CA SER A 205 -10.68 -17.52 -18.75
C SER A 205 -10.85 -18.84 -19.47
N ARG A 206 -9.82 -19.68 -19.40
CA ARG A 206 -9.84 -21.04 -19.91
C ARG A 206 -9.19 -21.96 -18.89
N LEU A 207 -9.92 -23.02 -18.52
CA LEU A 207 -9.44 -24.02 -17.57
C LEU A 207 -8.10 -24.60 -18.02
N GLY A 208 -7.10 -24.53 -17.14
CA GLY A 208 -5.72 -24.97 -17.35
C GLY A 208 -4.81 -23.97 -18.09
N GLU A 209 -5.33 -22.84 -18.56
CA GLU A 209 -4.53 -21.83 -19.30
C GLU A 209 -4.41 -20.49 -18.56
N GLY A 210 -5.32 -20.20 -17.62
CA GLY A 210 -5.31 -18.97 -16.83
C GLY A 210 -6.53 -18.09 -17.06
N SER A 211 -6.47 -16.86 -16.52
CA SER A 211 -7.57 -15.90 -16.59
C SER A 211 -7.09 -14.48 -16.87
N VAL A 212 -7.96 -13.70 -17.52
CA VAL A 212 -7.79 -12.25 -17.72
C VAL A 212 -9.01 -11.57 -17.15
N PHE A 213 -8.83 -10.87 -16.02
CA PHE A 213 -9.84 -9.98 -15.45
C PHE A 213 -9.62 -8.57 -15.96
N THR A 214 -10.66 -7.95 -16.52
CA THR A 214 -10.59 -6.59 -17.06
C THR A 214 -11.52 -5.67 -16.27
N LEU A 215 -10.93 -4.68 -15.60
CA LEU A 215 -11.64 -3.54 -15.01
C LEU A 215 -11.81 -2.44 -16.05
N TRP A 216 -13.05 -2.00 -16.24
CA TRP A 216 -13.43 -0.91 -17.13
C TRP A 216 -13.88 0.29 -16.31
N LEU A 217 -13.36 1.48 -16.60
CA LEU A 217 -13.76 2.74 -15.97
C LEU A 217 -13.95 3.84 -17.03
N PRO A 218 -14.87 4.80 -16.83
CA PRO A 218 -14.97 5.97 -17.70
C PRO A 218 -13.65 6.74 -17.72
N ALA A 219 -13.08 6.97 -18.89
CA ALA A 219 -11.87 7.76 -19.00
C ALA A 219 -12.18 9.24 -18.69
N ALA A 220 -11.30 9.87 -17.92
CA ALA A 220 -11.28 11.31 -17.81
C ALA A 220 -10.60 11.90 -19.05
N ALA A 221 -11.16 12.97 -19.61
CA ALA A 221 -10.57 13.63 -20.76
C ALA A 221 -9.12 14.04 -20.45
N ALA A 222 -8.23 13.83 -21.42
CA ALA A 222 -6.86 14.31 -21.33
C ALA A 222 -6.88 15.85 -21.33
N THR A 223 -6.62 16.46 -20.18
CA THR A 223 -6.13 17.84 -20.17
C THR A 223 -4.70 17.83 -20.71
N PRO A 224 -4.29 18.84 -21.50
CA PRO A 224 -2.88 19.04 -21.83
C PRO A 224 -2.10 19.03 -20.52
N ALA A 225 -0.99 18.29 -20.49
CA ALA A 225 -0.19 18.03 -19.30
C ALA A 225 -0.12 19.25 -18.39
N GLU A 226 -0.90 19.24 -17.31
CA GLU A 226 -0.48 19.94 -16.11
C GLU A 226 0.79 19.20 -15.69
N GLU A 227 1.92 19.91 -15.75
CA GLU A 227 3.10 19.62 -14.96
C GLU A 227 2.65 19.13 -13.57
N PRO A 228 3.32 18.13 -12.98
CA PRO A 228 2.85 17.45 -11.78
C PRO A 228 2.38 18.49 -10.77
N ALA A 229 1.07 18.59 -10.60
CA ALA A 229 0.49 19.38 -9.55
C ALA A 229 1.04 18.77 -8.27
N GLU A 230 1.84 19.55 -7.55
CA GLU A 230 2.18 19.25 -6.17
C GLU A 230 0.91 18.79 -5.44
N PRO A 231 1.01 17.81 -4.52
CA PRO A 231 -0.15 17.28 -3.82
C PRO A 231 -1.02 18.44 -3.35
N ARG A 232 -2.30 18.46 -3.74
CA ARG A 232 -3.25 19.48 -3.30
C ARG A 232 -3.50 19.26 -1.81
N ASP A 233 -2.58 19.78 -1.01
CA ASP A 233 -2.74 20.07 0.40
C ASP A 233 -3.91 21.03 0.55
N ALA A 234 -5.02 20.50 1.02
CA ALA A 234 -6.05 21.28 1.67
C ALA A 234 -6.38 20.62 3.01
N TRP A 235 -5.38 20.46 3.88
CA TRP A 235 -5.64 20.37 5.30
C TRP A 235 -5.97 21.79 5.81
N PRO A 236 -7.08 22.00 6.51
CA PRO A 236 -7.47 23.34 6.94
C PRO A 236 -6.35 23.95 7.79
N SER A 237 -5.87 25.10 7.36
CA SER A 237 -4.93 25.93 8.10
C SER A 237 -5.70 26.67 9.19
N GLN A 238 -5.38 26.41 10.45
CA GLN A 238 -5.44 27.45 11.47
C GLN A 238 -4.05 27.64 12.06
N PRO A 239 -3.50 28.88 12.03
CA PRO A 239 -2.29 29.21 12.77
C PRO A 239 -2.68 29.54 14.23
N GLY A 240 -2.31 28.67 15.16
CA GLY A 240 -2.47 28.92 16.59
C GLY A 240 -2.47 27.64 17.42
N GLU A 241 -1.30 27.32 17.99
CA GLU A 241 -1.02 26.43 19.13
C GLU A 241 -1.86 25.15 19.29
N VAL A 242 -1.25 23.99 19.03
CA VAL A 242 -1.15 22.96 20.08
C VAL A 242 0.19 22.22 19.93
N PRO A 243 1.08 22.24 20.94
CA PRO A 243 2.16 21.26 21.05
C PRO A 243 1.52 19.92 21.42
N GLY A 244 2.05 18.81 20.88
CA GLY A 244 1.42 17.49 21.00
C GLY A 244 1.83 16.56 19.86
N LEU A 245 1.24 15.36 19.83
CA LEU A 245 1.54 14.38 18.77
C LEU A 245 1.14 14.90 17.39
N ALA A 246 -0.02 15.54 17.23
CA ALA A 246 -0.47 16.07 15.95
C ALA A 246 0.39 17.23 15.46
N GLY A 247 0.89 18.08 16.37
CA GLY A 247 1.80 19.16 16.03
C GLY A 247 3.09 18.65 15.39
N VAL A 248 3.70 17.61 15.99
CA VAL A 248 4.87 16.93 15.41
C VAL A 248 4.49 16.20 14.12
N GLY A 249 3.31 15.58 14.06
CA GLY A 249 2.85 14.89 12.87
C GLY A 249 2.67 15.80 11.64
N HIS A 250 2.02 16.95 11.81
CA HIS A 250 1.89 17.97 10.77
C HIS A 250 3.24 18.59 10.37
N LEU A 251 4.18 18.72 11.32
CA LEU A 251 5.53 19.18 11.01
C LEU A 251 6.24 18.18 10.10
N LEU A 252 6.22 16.88 10.44
CA LEU A 252 6.84 15.84 9.63
C LEU A 252 6.22 15.75 8.24
N ALA A 253 4.89 15.81 8.14
CA ALA A 253 4.20 15.78 6.85
C ALA A 253 4.62 16.96 5.95
N ARG A 254 4.70 18.18 6.49
CA ARG A 254 5.07 19.39 5.72
C ARG A 254 6.56 19.50 5.39
N ARG A 255 7.43 18.93 6.21
CA ARG A 255 8.89 19.09 6.11
C ARG A 255 9.61 17.82 5.67
N ALA A 256 8.90 16.74 5.34
CA ALA A 256 9.50 15.46 4.97
C ALA A 256 10.56 15.60 3.88
N ASP A 257 10.26 16.33 2.79
CA ASP A 257 11.21 16.56 1.71
C ASP A 257 12.48 17.31 2.14
N GLU A 258 12.36 18.28 3.04
CA GLU A 258 13.53 19.01 3.55
C GLU A 258 14.40 18.14 4.46
N VAL A 259 13.77 17.34 5.32
CA VAL A 259 14.46 16.41 6.21
C VAL A 259 15.21 15.37 5.40
N VAL A 260 14.54 14.76 4.42
CA VAL A 260 15.14 13.71 3.57
C VAL A 260 16.26 14.28 2.70
N ARG A 261 16.10 15.48 2.16
CA ARG A 261 17.19 16.12 1.38
C ARG A 261 18.44 16.35 2.23
N GLY A 262 18.29 16.95 3.41
CA GLY A 262 19.42 17.19 4.32
C GLY A 262 20.06 15.88 4.80
N TRP A 263 19.25 14.88 5.11
CA TRP A 263 19.72 13.54 5.44
C TRP A 263 20.50 12.90 4.28
N GLY A 264 20.03 13.02 3.05
CA GLY A 264 20.70 12.48 1.86
C GLY A 264 22.07 13.13 1.60
N GLU A 265 22.19 14.44 1.81
CA GLU A 265 23.46 15.17 1.73
C GLU A 265 24.47 14.67 2.77
N VAL A 266 24.03 14.43 4.00
CA VAL A 266 24.89 13.87 5.07
C VAL A 266 25.26 12.43 4.76
N LEU A 267 24.31 11.60 4.32
CA LEU A 267 24.54 10.20 3.99
C LEU A 267 25.59 10.02 2.88
N CYS A 268 25.56 10.85 1.85
CA CYS A 268 26.53 10.86 0.74
C CYS A 268 27.97 11.19 1.16
N THR A 269 28.16 11.74 2.35
CA THR A 269 29.47 12.17 2.86
C THR A 269 29.89 11.44 4.14
N ASP A 270 29.04 10.55 4.67
CA ASP A 270 29.34 9.82 5.90
C ASP A 270 30.34 8.69 5.61
N PRO A 271 31.55 8.71 6.21
CA PRO A 271 32.60 7.73 5.92
C PRO A 271 32.24 6.29 6.31
N ARG A 272 31.18 6.09 7.10
CA ARG A 272 30.66 4.77 7.47
C ARG A 272 29.62 4.23 6.50
N VAL A 273 29.25 5.00 5.48
CA VAL A 273 28.34 4.59 4.40
C VAL A 273 29.03 4.81 3.04
N PRO A 274 30.19 4.18 2.78
CA PRO A 274 30.90 4.31 1.51
C PRO A 274 30.01 4.01 0.29
N THR A 275 29.06 3.08 0.41
CA THR A 275 28.16 2.70 -0.69
C THR A 275 27.29 3.87 -1.18
N ALA A 276 26.92 4.81 -0.30
CA ALA A 276 26.12 5.97 -0.68
C ALA A 276 26.89 7.01 -1.50
N HIS A 277 28.23 6.95 -1.54
CA HIS A 277 29.04 7.95 -2.23
C HIS A 277 28.84 7.88 -3.75
N GLY A 278 28.39 8.99 -4.34
CA GLY A 278 28.15 9.08 -5.78
C GLY A 278 26.79 8.54 -6.25
N MET A 279 25.92 8.11 -5.32
CA MET A 279 24.52 7.81 -5.64
C MET A 279 23.72 9.09 -5.90
N ASN A 280 22.74 9.00 -6.78
CA ASN A 280 21.85 10.13 -7.06
C ASN A 280 20.68 10.19 -6.07
N ARG A 281 19.99 11.33 -6.06
CA ARG A 281 18.87 11.61 -5.15
C ARG A 281 17.76 10.55 -5.21
N ALA A 282 17.38 10.12 -6.42
CA ALA A 282 16.34 9.11 -6.60
C ALA A 282 16.71 7.76 -6.00
N GLN A 283 18.00 7.38 -6.05
CA GLN A 283 18.49 6.13 -5.46
C GLN A 283 18.51 6.15 -3.93
N LEU A 284 18.69 7.33 -3.31
CA LEU A 284 18.80 7.46 -1.86
C LEU A 284 17.48 7.78 -1.18
N GLU A 285 16.65 8.63 -1.78
CA GLU A 285 15.46 9.20 -1.13
C GLU A 285 14.15 8.46 -1.46
N ASN A 286 14.18 7.56 -2.46
CA ASN A 286 13.03 6.93 -3.15
C ASN A 286 11.72 6.83 -2.35
N HIS A 287 11.76 6.17 -1.19
CA HIS A 287 10.56 5.93 -0.38
C HIS A 287 10.62 6.57 1.02
N VAL A 288 11.71 7.28 1.33
CA VAL A 288 11.96 7.84 2.68
C VAL A 288 11.05 9.03 2.96
N VAL A 289 10.74 9.84 1.93
CA VAL A 289 9.78 10.96 2.06
C VAL A 289 8.40 10.45 2.44
N THR A 290 7.88 9.48 1.68
CA THR A 290 6.59 8.84 1.95
C THR A 290 6.57 8.21 3.34
N PHE A 291 7.68 7.57 3.74
CA PHE A 291 7.80 6.99 5.08
C PHE A 291 7.64 8.03 6.20
N LEU A 292 8.31 9.19 6.11
CA LEU A 292 8.18 10.26 7.10
C LEU A 292 6.79 10.88 7.12
N VAL A 293 6.14 11.04 5.96
CA VAL A 293 4.77 11.53 5.85
C VAL A 293 3.80 10.57 6.55
N GLU A 294 3.94 9.26 6.35
CA GLU A 294 3.10 8.26 7.00
C GLU A 294 3.34 8.19 8.52
N ILE A 295 4.57 8.41 9.00
CA ILE A 295 4.82 8.60 10.43
C ILE A 295 4.07 9.83 10.94
N GLY A 296 4.10 10.94 10.18
CA GLY A 296 3.38 12.16 10.53
C GLY A 296 1.88 11.95 10.69
N LYS A 297 1.25 11.26 9.73
CA LYS A 297 -0.18 10.88 9.79
C LYS A 297 -0.51 10.00 10.98
N ALA A 298 0.35 9.04 11.32
CA ALA A 298 0.16 8.17 12.48
C ALA A 298 0.17 8.97 13.79
N LEU A 299 1.03 9.99 13.92
CA LEU A 299 1.05 10.86 15.09
C LEU A 299 -0.20 11.74 15.19
N ILE A 300 -0.68 12.31 14.08
CA ILE A 300 -1.94 13.09 14.05
C ILE A 300 -3.11 12.23 14.52
N THR A 301 -3.19 11.02 13.98
CA THR A 301 -4.24 10.05 14.32
C THR A 301 -4.20 9.65 15.80
N LEU A 302 -3.00 9.49 16.38
CA LEU A 302 -2.80 9.18 17.80
C LEU A 302 -3.34 10.28 18.71
N ASP A 303 -3.15 11.53 18.31
CA ASP A 303 -3.55 12.71 19.08
C ASP A 303 -5.07 12.93 18.99
N GLU A 304 -5.64 12.88 17.78
CA GLU A 304 -7.06 13.13 17.51
C GLU A 304 -7.96 12.01 18.04
N GLY A 305 -7.47 10.76 18.00
CA GLY A 305 -8.23 9.59 18.45
C GLY A 305 -8.15 9.30 19.94
N GLY A 306 -7.41 10.07 20.75
CA GLY A 306 -7.18 9.75 22.16
C GLY A 306 -6.58 8.35 22.39
N GLY A 307 -5.86 7.81 21.40
CA GLY A 307 -5.37 6.43 21.37
C GLY A 307 -6.36 5.38 20.83
N GLU A 308 -7.42 5.77 20.11
CA GLU A 308 -8.39 4.82 19.56
C GLU A 308 -7.82 3.90 18.46
N PRO A 309 -7.86 2.56 18.66
CA PRO A 309 -7.34 1.52 17.78
C PRO A 309 -7.77 1.48 16.31
N ALA A 310 -8.88 2.12 15.94
CA ALA A 310 -9.56 1.86 14.67
C ALA A 310 -9.00 2.70 13.50
N LEU A 311 -8.43 3.87 13.80
CA LEU A 311 -7.91 4.81 12.78
C LEU A 311 -6.45 4.52 12.35
N MET A 312 -5.77 3.58 13.03
CA MET A 312 -4.34 3.27 12.79
C MET A 312 -4.08 2.26 11.65
N GLN A 313 -5.12 1.59 11.16
CA GLN A 313 -4.96 0.36 10.38
C GLN A 313 -4.39 0.55 8.98
N ASP A 314 -4.77 1.63 8.29
CA ASP A 314 -4.37 1.86 6.90
C ASP A 314 -2.92 2.36 6.79
N GLY A 315 -2.50 3.24 7.70
CA GLY A 315 -1.12 3.76 7.73
C GLY A 315 -0.06 2.71 8.08
N GLU A 316 -0.42 1.71 8.90
CA GLU A 316 0.53 0.67 9.33
C GLU A 316 0.93 -0.30 8.20
N SER A 317 -0.02 -0.66 7.31
CA SER A 317 0.26 -1.52 6.16
C SER A 317 1.26 -0.84 5.20
N ILE A 318 1.08 0.46 4.98
CA ILE A 318 1.92 1.27 4.09
C ILE A 318 3.33 1.39 4.66
N GLN A 319 3.49 1.73 5.94
CA GLN A 319 4.81 1.88 6.57
C GLN A 319 5.65 0.60 6.53
N ARG A 320 5.04 -0.57 6.81
CA ARG A 320 5.78 -1.86 6.75
C ARG A 320 6.18 -2.22 5.33
N THR A 321 5.31 -1.94 4.36
CA THR A 321 5.59 -2.19 2.94
C THR A 321 6.76 -1.32 2.49
N ILE A 322 6.73 -0.02 2.81
CA ILE A 322 7.83 0.90 2.51
C ILE A 322 9.15 0.46 3.16
N ALA A 323 9.14 0.05 4.43
CA ALA A 323 10.36 -0.40 5.11
C ALA A 323 10.97 -1.67 4.48
N ARG A 324 10.14 -2.62 4.02
CA ARG A 324 10.64 -3.80 3.29
C ARG A 324 11.25 -3.43 1.94
N LEU A 325 10.51 -2.64 1.15
CA LEU A 325 10.98 -2.14 -0.15
C LEU A 325 12.31 -1.41 -0.03
N HIS A 326 12.48 -0.63 1.05
CA HIS A 326 13.73 0.05 1.36
C HIS A 326 14.86 -0.94 1.61
N GLY A 327 14.63 -2.00 2.39
CA GLY A 327 15.62 -3.05 2.67
C GLY A 327 16.06 -3.80 1.42
N ASP A 328 15.11 -4.17 0.57
CA ASP A 328 15.38 -4.88 -0.68
C ASP A 328 16.14 -3.98 -1.67
N GLN A 329 15.79 -2.69 -1.73
CA GLN A 329 16.53 -1.70 -2.50
C GLN A 329 17.96 -1.56 -2.00
N ARG A 330 18.19 -1.46 -0.69
CA ARG A 330 19.53 -1.35 -0.11
C ARG A 330 20.38 -2.59 -0.39
N ALA A 331 19.78 -3.79 -0.36
CA ALA A 331 20.46 -5.02 -0.74
C ALA A 331 20.89 -5.00 -2.22
N ARG A 332 19.98 -4.59 -3.14
CA ARG A 332 20.28 -4.45 -4.57
C ARG A 332 21.35 -3.40 -4.87
N LEU A 333 21.40 -2.34 -4.08
CA LEU A 333 22.38 -1.26 -4.20
C LEU A 333 23.73 -1.60 -3.53
N GLY A 334 23.86 -2.79 -2.92
CA GLY A 334 25.11 -3.27 -2.34
C GLY A 334 25.44 -2.72 -0.95
N PHE A 335 24.46 -2.15 -0.23
CA PHE A 335 24.68 -1.67 1.13
C PHE A 335 24.95 -2.85 2.07
N ALA A 336 25.91 -2.69 2.97
CA ALA A 336 26.09 -3.60 4.09
C ALA A 336 25.05 -3.34 5.21
N ALA A 337 24.80 -4.33 6.07
CA ALA A 337 23.79 -4.21 7.13
C ALA A 337 24.12 -3.10 8.14
N ASP A 338 25.41 -2.88 8.44
CA ASP A 338 25.88 -1.79 9.29
C ASP A 338 25.74 -0.41 8.62
N GLU A 339 25.86 -0.34 7.30
CA GLU A 339 25.56 0.88 6.52
C GLU A 339 24.06 1.23 6.60
N VAL A 340 23.18 0.23 6.52
CA VAL A 340 21.72 0.41 6.68
C VAL A 340 21.38 0.88 8.10
N SER A 341 21.98 0.29 9.13
CA SER A 341 21.79 0.79 10.51
C SER A 341 22.34 2.21 10.70
N ARG A 342 23.48 2.54 10.08
CA ARG A 342 24.03 3.91 10.11
C ARG A 342 23.11 4.91 9.43
N GLU A 343 22.53 4.52 8.30
CA GLU A 343 21.54 5.31 7.56
C GLU A 343 20.33 5.69 8.43
N PHE A 344 19.72 4.70 9.13
CA PHE A 344 18.59 4.94 10.05
C PHE A 344 18.97 5.77 11.27
N HIS A 345 20.21 5.65 11.74
CA HIS A 345 20.73 6.52 12.79
C HIS A 345 20.79 7.99 12.33
N LEU A 346 21.35 8.27 11.15
CA LEU A 346 21.38 9.63 10.59
C LEU A 346 19.98 10.18 10.31
N LEU A 347 19.04 9.34 9.87
CA LEU A 347 17.66 9.76 9.63
C LEU A 347 16.97 10.19 10.92
N ARG A 348 17.17 9.44 12.01
CA ARG A 348 16.67 9.81 13.34
C ARG A 348 17.23 11.15 13.79
N GLU A 349 18.54 11.38 13.65
CA GLU A 349 19.16 12.65 14.01
C GLU A 349 18.58 13.81 13.20
N ALA A 350 18.40 13.64 11.88
CA ALA A 350 17.82 14.66 11.01
C ALA A 350 16.37 15.01 11.39
N VAL A 351 15.56 14.00 11.72
CA VAL A 351 14.19 14.18 12.18
C VAL A 351 14.15 14.88 13.55
N GLU A 352 14.97 14.43 14.50
CA GLU A 352 15.04 15.03 15.84
C GLU A 352 15.50 16.49 15.81
N ASP A 353 16.56 16.80 15.04
CA ASP A 353 17.06 18.16 14.90
C ASP A 353 16.01 19.08 14.28
N ARG A 354 15.29 18.60 13.25
CA ARG A 354 14.20 19.36 12.63
C ARG A 354 13.08 19.67 13.63
N VAL A 355 12.63 18.66 14.37
CA VAL A 355 11.57 18.84 15.37
C VAL A 355 12.01 19.80 16.47
N ARG A 356 13.25 19.70 16.96
CA ARG A 356 13.78 20.59 18.01
C ARG A 356 13.95 22.04 17.57
N ARG A 357 14.27 22.30 16.29
CA ARG A 357 14.41 23.66 15.76
C ARG A 357 13.07 24.38 15.59
N GLU A 358 12.03 23.66 15.19
CA GLU A 358 10.71 24.24 14.91
C GLU A 358 9.73 24.15 16.09
N VAL A 359 10.07 23.39 17.15
CA VAL A 359 9.30 23.30 18.41
C VAL A 359 10.18 23.69 19.62
N PRO A 360 10.32 25.00 19.92
CA PRO A 360 11.19 25.45 21.00
C PRO A 360 10.53 25.36 22.39
N GLY A 361 11.05 24.48 23.26
CA GLY A 361 10.88 24.54 24.73
C GLY A 361 9.50 24.13 25.28
N PRO A 362 9.40 23.87 26.61
CA PRO A 362 8.34 23.05 27.18
C PRO A 362 7.04 23.86 27.23
N THR A 363 6.15 23.56 26.30
CA THR A 363 4.73 23.82 26.43
C THR A 363 4.07 22.53 26.92
N ASP A 364 2.87 22.60 27.50
CA ASP A 364 2.20 21.55 28.30
C ASP A 364 2.00 20.17 27.64
N ALA A 365 2.45 19.96 26.40
CA ALA A 365 2.62 18.65 25.78
C ALA A 365 4.10 18.36 25.55
N ASP A 366 4.63 17.35 26.27
CA ASP A 366 6.03 16.95 26.22
C ASP A 366 6.47 16.54 24.79
N PRO A 367 7.32 17.34 24.10
CA PRO A 367 7.89 16.96 22.81
C PRO A 367 8.68 15.64 22.87
N GLY A 368 9.14 15.25 24.07
CA GLY A 368 9.80 13.97 24.33
C GLY A 368 8.93 12.75 24.09
N THR A 369 7.62 12.86 24.29
CA THR A 369 6.69 11.74 24.05
C THR A 369 6.46 11.49 22.56
N ALA A 370 6.25 12.56 21.78
CA ALA A 370 6.11 12.48 20.33
C ALA A 370 7.41 12.01 19.67
N LEU A 371 8.56 12.59 20.05
CA LEU A 371 9.88 12.12 19.60
C LEU A 371 10.15 10.67 20.02
N GLY A 372 9.71 10.27 21.21
CA GLY A 372 9.78 8.87 21.67
C GLY A 372 8.99 7.91 20.77
N ILE A 373 7.82 8.30 20.29
CA ILE A 373 7.00 7.50 19.36
C ILE A 373 7.64 7.47 17.97
N VAL A 374 8.06 8.62 17.44
CA VAL A 374 8.77 8.71 16.16
C VAL A 374 10.01 7.82 16.17
N ARG A 375 10.80 7.85 17.25
CA ARG A 375 11.98 7.00 17.43
C ARG A 375 11.62 5.52 17.39
N ARG A 376 10.56 5.09 18.09
CA ARG A 376 10.10 3.69 18.06
C ARG A 376 9.60 3.25 16.70
N LEU A 377 8.90 4.14 15.97
CA LEU A 377 8.46 3.86 14.59
C LEU A 377 9.65 3.71 13.64
N LEU A 378 10.66 4.58 13.77
CA LEU A 378 11.91 4.48 13.02
C LEU A 378 12.71 3.21 13.36
N GLU A 379 12.82 2.85 14.65
CA GLU A 379 13.47 1.60 15.10
C GLU A 379 12.75 0.35 14.59
N ARG A 380 11.41 0.38 14.56
CA ARG A 380 10.61 -0.70 13.96
C ARG A 380 10.88 -0.82 12.47
N ALA A 381 10.92 0.31 11.75
CA ALA A 381 11.24 0.31 10.34
C ALA A 381 12.68 -0.14 10.06
N GLU A 382 13.65 0.24 10.88
CA GLU A 382 15.03 -0.24 10.79
C GLU A 382 15.07 -1.78 10.88
N ARG A 383 14.40 -2.36 11.87
CA ARG A 383 14.31 -3.82 12.03
C ARG A 383 13.68 -4.50 10.81
N ILE A 384 12.55 -3.99 10.32
CA ILE A 384 11.88 -4.55 9.13
C ILE A 384 12.77 -4.43 7.89
N THR A 385 13.47 -3.30 7.75
CA THR A 385 14.41 -3.05 6.65
C THR A 385 15.56 -4.06 6.69
N LEU A 386 16.17 -4.27 7.85
CA LEU A 386 17.27 -5.24 8.03
C LEU A 386 16.83 -6.69 7.79
N GLU A 387 15.62 -7.05 8.22
CA GLU A 387 15.04 -8.37 7.95
C GLU A 387 14.83 -8.61 6.44
N SER A 388 14.32 -7.61 5.72
CA SER A 388 14.11 -7.68 4.26
C SER A 388 15.44 -7.69 3.50
N HIS A 389 16.37 -6.82 3.90
CA HIS A 389 17.73 -6.73 3.36
C HIS A 389 18.47 -8.07 3.47
N ALA A 390 18.47 -8.69 4.65
CA ALA A 390 19.12 -9.97 4.88
C ALA A 390 18.51 -11.09 4.01
N ARG A 391 17.19 -11.09 3.84
CA ARG A 391 16.48 -12.04 2.98
C ARG A 391 16.86 -11.86 1.51
N SER A 392 16.83 -10.62 1.01
CA SER A 392 17.22 -10.28 -0.36
C SER A 392 18.66 -10.73 -0.68
N LEU A 393 19.58 -10.61 0.27
CA LEU A 393 20.97 -11.09 0.10
C LEU A 393 21.07 -12.62 0.05
N GLN A 394 20.25 -13.33 0.82
CA GLN A 394 20.21 -14.80 0.80
C GLN A 394 19.66 -15.32 -0.54
N GLU A 395 18.59 -14.70 -1.04
CA GLU A 395 17.97 -15.03 -2.32
C GLU A 395 18.90 -14.74 -3.51
N SER A 396 19.76 -13.72 -3.41
CA SER A 396 20.76 -13.40 -4.44
C SER A 396 21.99 -14.32 -4.43
N ALA A 397 22.20 -15.09 -3.35
CA ALA A 397 23.36 -15.97 -3.18
C ALA A 397 23.05 -17.44 -3.53
N THR A 398 21.77 -17.81 -3.62
CA THR A 398 21.25 -19.10 -4.09
C THR A 398 20.96 -19.08 -5.57
#